data_AF-A0A952ZB26-F1
#
_entry.id   AF-A0A952ZB26-F1
#
_cell.length_a   1.000
_cell.length_b   1.000
_cell.length_c   1.000
_cell.angle_alpha   90.00
_cell.angle_beta   90.00
_cell.angle_gamma   90.00
#
_symmetry.space_group_name_H-M   'P 1'
#
loop_
_entity.id
_entity.type
_entity.pdbx_description
1 polymer ?
#
loop_
_entity_poly.entity_id
_entity_poly.type
_entity_poly.pdbx_seq_one_letter_code
_entity_poly.pdbx_strand_id
1 'polypeptide(L)'
;MPAVAEAERFAAWQCIGCGRIEGAQPCIGVCQDRRAEFVHAADYDRVLAAWSRAQSELAALRALLQQLAVTAPRDGAWEPGYRAFQAHAREVLQAIPVERDDAPA
;
A
#
# COMPACT_ATOMS: atom_id res chain seq x y z
N MET A 1 -4.11 14.95 -2.97
CA MET A 1 -4.16 13.47 -2.96
C MET A 1 -2.87 13.01 -3.60
N PRO A 2 -2.12 12.05 -3.02
CA PRO A 2 -0.89 11.60 -3.65
C PRO A 2 -1.21 11.14 -5.07
N ALA A 3 -0.32 11.48 -6.01
CA ALA A 3 -0.44 11.02 -7.39
C ALA A 3 -0.40 9.49 -7.35
N VAL A 4 -1.54 8.86 -7.60
CA VAL A 4 -1.60 7.40 -7.70
C VAL A 4 -0.80 7.07 -8.95
N ALA A 5 0.33 6.37 -8.79
CA ALA A 5 1.11 5.93 -9.93
C ALA A 5 0.19 5.12 -10.85
N GLU A 6 -0.18 5.70 -11.99
CA GLU A 6 -1.07 5.07 -12.94
C GLU A 6 -0.26 4.02 -13.70
N ALA A 7 -0.56 2.74 -13.44
CA ALA A 7 0.07 1.65 -14.17
C ALA A 7 -0.41 1.68 -15.62
N GLU A 8 0.53 1.63 -16.56
CA GLU A 8 0.20 1.57 -17.99
C GLU A 8 -0.60 0.30 -18.26
N ARG A 9 -1.80 0.48 -18.85
CA ARG A 9 -2.69 -0.61 -19.21
C ARG A 9 -2.52 -0.94 -20.67
N PHE A 10 -2.38 -2.22 -20.97
CA PHE A 10 -2.42 -2.71 -22.33
C PHE A 10 -3.54 -3.73 -22.50
N ALA A 11 -4.14 -3.74 -23.69
CA ALA A 11 -5.17 -4.71 -24.03
C ALA A 11 -4.53 -5.89 -24.76
N ALA A 12 -4.89 -7.11 -24.36
CA ALA A 12 -4.54 -8.32 -25.08
C ALA A 12 -5.74 -9.28 -25.12
N TRP A 13 -5.70 -10.23 -26.04
CA TRP A 13 -6.68 -11.31 -26.11
C TRP A 13 -6.29 -12.41 -25.14
N GLN A 14 -7.24 -12.81 -24.30
CA GLN A 14 -7.09 -13.91 -23.34
C GLN A 14 -8.15 -14.99 -23.60
N CYS A 15 -7.73 -16.25 -23.72
CA CYS A 15 -8.69 -17.35 -23.72
C CYS A 15 -9.38 -17.43 -22.36
N ILE A 16 -10.72 -17.44 -22.35
CA ILE A 16 -11.52 -17.53 -21.12
C ILE A 16 -11.50 -18.92 -20.45
N GLY A 17 -11.08 -19.96 -21.18
CA GLY A 17 -10.98 -21.33 -20.70
C GLY A 17 -9.63 -21.69 -20.07
N CYS A 18 -8.51 -21.37 -20.73
CA CYS A 18 -7.17 -21.74 -20.29
C CYS A 18 -6.28 -20.56 -19.89
N GLY A 19 -6.73 -19.32 -20.07
CA GLY A 19 -5.97 -18.12 -19.68
C GLY A 19 -4.82 -17.73 -20.61
N ARG A 20 -4.63 -18.42 -21.74
CA ARG A 20 -3.60 -18.08 -22.76
C ARG A 20 -3.75 -16.63 -23.21
N ILE A 21 -2.67 -15.86 -23.11
CA ILE A 21 -2.48 -14.54 -23.71
C ILE A 21 -1.67 -14.75 -25.00
N GLU A 22 -1.99 -14.07 -26.09
CA GLU A 22 -1.44 -14.37 -27.44
C GLU A 22 0.06 -14.73 -27.46
N GLY A 23 0.31 -16.03 -27.67
CA GLY A 23 1.59 -16.74 -27.72
C GLY A 23 1.33 -18.21 -28.09
N ALA A 24 2.31 -18.88 -28.70
CA ALA A 24 2.21 -20.16 -29.42
C ALA A 24 2.04 -21.42 -28.52
N GLN A 25 1.12 -21.39 -27.55
CA GLN A 25 0.70 -22.60 -26.84
C GLN A 25 -0.38 -23.32 -27.67
N PRO A 26 -0.29 -24.65 -27.89
CA PRO A 26 -1.28 -25.39 -28.66
C PRO A 26 -2.65 -25.35 -27.96
N CYS A 27 -3.61 -24.66 -28.58
CA CYS A 27 -4.99 -24.57 -28.10
C CYS A 27 -5.80 -25.76 -28.60
N ILE A 28 -6.50 -26.45 -27.70
CA ILE A 28 -7.36 -27.61 -28.02
C ILE A 28 -8.74 -27.21 -28.59
N GLY A 29 -8.93 -25.93 -28.95
CA GLY A 29 -10.03 -25.47 -29.80
C GLY A 29 -11.40 -25.26 -29.12
N VAL A 30 -11.48 -25.31 -27.79
CA VAL A 30 -12.73 -25.06 -27.02
C VAL A 30 -12.79 -23.66 -26.37
N CYS A 31 -11.74 -22.86 -26.55
CA CYS A 31 -11.63 -21.51 -26.00
C CYS A 31 -12.38 -20.47 -26.84
N GLN A 32 -13.08 -19.55 -26.16
CA GLN A 32 -13.41 -18.23 -26.72
C GLN A 32 -12.39 -17.22 -26.19
N ASP A 33 -11.90 -16.33 -27.05
CA ASP A 33 -10.98 -15.26 -26.64
C ASP A 33 -11.79 -14.00 -26.27
N ARG A 34 -11.40 -13.34 -25.18
CA ARG A 34 -11.96 -12.06 -24.74
C ARG A 34 -10.84 -11.03 -24.67
N ARG A 35 -11.13 -9.81 -25.13
CA ARG A 35 -10.26 -8.66 -24.89
C ARG A 35 -10.24 -8.33 -23.39
N ALA A 36 -9.06 -8.37 -22.79
CA ALA A 36 -8.83 -8.05 -21.37
C ALA A 36 -7.75 -6.97 -21.24
N GLU A 37 -7.79 -6.22 -20.14
CA GLU A 37 -6.75 -5.25 -19.78
C GLU A 37 -5.76 -5.90 -18.83
N PHE A 38 -4.48 -5.63 -19.07
CA PHE A 38 -3.36 -6.12 -18.29
C PHE A 38 -2.48 -4.95 -17.85
N VAL A 39 -1.76 -5.19 -16.75
CA VAL A 39 -0.65 -4.35 -16.27
C VAL A 39 0.56 -5.25 -16.11
N HIS A 40 1.76 -4.68 -16.15
CA HIS A 40 2.94 -5.46 -15.84
C HIS A 40 2.93 -5.89 -14.37
N ALA A 41 3.34 -7.14 -14.11
CA ALA A 41 3.41 -7.66 -12.75
C ALA A 41 4.28 -6.79 -11.83
N ALA A 42 5.36 -6.20 -12.37
CA ALA A 42 6.22 -5.28 -11.63
C ALA A 42 5.49 -4.03 -11.13
N ASP A 43 4.52 -3.52 -11.89
CA ASP A 43 3.73 -2.36 -11.48
C ASP A 43 2.74 -2.75 -10.38
N TYR A 44 2.11 -3.93 -10.50
CA TYR A 44 1.27 -4.50 -9.45
C TYR A 44 2.06 -4.71 -8.15
N ASP A 45 3.24 -5.33 -8.22
CA ASP A 45 4.08 -5.61 -7.06
C ASP A 45 4.56 -4.31 -6.38
N ARG A 46 4.87 -3.28 -7.16
CA ARG A 46 5.23 -1.96 -6.64
C ARG A 46 4.09 -1.32 -5.86
N VAL A 47 2.88 -1.32 -6.44
CA VAL A 47 1.68 -0.78 -5.78
C VAL A 47 1.34 -1.59 -4.54
N LEU A 48 1.45 -2.92 -4.59
CA LEU A 48 1.19 -3.79 -3.44
C LEU A 48 2.18 -3.52 -2.29
N ALA A 49 3.46 -3.35 -2.60
CA ALA A 49 4.49 -3.01 -1.61
C ALA A 49 4.25 -1.63 -0.99
N ALA A 50 3.94 -0.61 -1.81
CA ALA A 50 3.61 0.73 -1.34
C ALA A 50 2.34 0.73 -0.47
N TRP A 51 1.30 0.00 -0.88
CA TRP A 51 0.06 -0.15 -0.12
C TRP A 51 0.31 -0.85 1.22
N SER A 52 1.07 -1.95 1.24
CA SER A 52 1.43 -2.65 2.47
C SER A 52 2.21 -1.77 3.44
N ARG A 53 3.12 -0.94 2.93
CA ARG A 53 3.87 0.05 3.71
C ARG A 53 2.93 1.10 4.31
N ALA A 54 2.11 1.76 3.49
CA ALA A 54 1.16 2.77 3.93
C ALA A 54 0.17 2.24 4.98
N GLN A 55 -0.31 1.00 4.82
CA GLN A 55 -1.17 0.34 5.80
C GLN A 55 -0.47 0.12 7.14
N SER A 56 0.81 -0.27 7.12
CA SER A 56 1.62 -0.48 8.32
C SER A 56 1.88 0.83 9.06
N GLU A 57 2.20 1.90 8.32
CA GLU A 57 2.41 3.24 8.87
C GLU A 57 1.12 3.81 9.48
N LEU A 58 -0.01 3.67 8.77
CA LEU A 58 -1.33 4.08 9.27
C LEU A 58 -1.72 3.31 10.54
N ALA A 59 -1.42 2.01 10.62
CA ALA A 59 -1.67 1.21 11.81
C ALA A 59 -0.86 1.71 13.01
N ALA A 60 0.43 2.01 12.82
CA ALA A 60 1.30 2.54 13.87
C ALA A 60 0.81 3.92 14.38
N LEU A 61 0.47 4.83 13.48
CA LEU A 61 -0.08 6.15 13.84
C LEU A 61 -1.43 6.04 14.54
N ARG A 62 -2.31 5.14 14.09
CA ARG A 62 -3.60 4.89 14.73
C ARG A 62 -3.43 4.37 16.16
N ALA A 63 -2.49 3.46 16.39
CA ALA A 63 -2.21 2.93 17.73
C ALA A 63 -1.76 4.05 18.69
N LEU A 64 -0.87 4.95 18.23
CA LEU A 64 -0.48 6.13 19.02
C LEU A 64 -1.66 7.04 19.37
N LEU A 65 -2.50 7.37 18.39
CA LEU A 65 -3.66 8.24 18.59
C LEU A 65 -4.69 7.60 19.53
N GLN A 66 -4.90 6.29 19.41
CA GLN A 66 -5.76 5.54 20.32
C GLN A 66 -5.20 5.59 21.74
N GLN A 67 -3.91 5.35 21.92
CA GLN A 67 -3.25 5.46 23.22
C GLN A 67 -3.43 6.85 23.83
N LEU A 68 -3.22 7.92 23.04
CA LEU A 68 -3.44 9.29 23.51
C LEU A 68 -4.88 9.54 23.93
N ALA A 69 -5.86 9.07 23.13
CA ALA A 69 -7.27 9.31 23.37
C ALA A 69 -7.81 8.62 24.63
N VAL A 70 -7.27 7.46 25.00
CA VAL A 70 -7.74 6.67 26.15
C VAL A 70 -6.90 6.89 27.42
N THR A 71 -5.73 7.52 27.31
CA THR A 71 -4.86 7.75 28.47
C THR A 71 -5.37 8.94 29.28
N ALA A 72 -5.94 8.66 30.45
CA ALA A 72 -6.26 9.66 31.46
C ALA A 72 -5.20 9.64 32.57
N PRO A 73 -4.30 10.65 32.66
CA PRO A 73 -3.31 10.71 33.72
C PRO A 73 -3.98 10.89 35.09
N ARG A 74 -3.38 10.33 36.13
CA ARG A 74 -3.75 10.67 37.52
C ARG A 74 -3.27 12.09 37.86
N ASP A 75 -3.92 12.72 38.83
CA ASP A 75 -3.54 14.05 39.30
C ASP A 75 -2.05 14.11 39.66
N GLY A 76 -1.37 15.14 39.15
CA GLY A 76 0.08 15.36 39.34
C GLY A 76 1.00 14.46 38.50
N ALA A 77 0.49 13.46 37.78
CA ALA A 77 1.29 12.52 36.97
C ALA A 77 1.20 12.78 35.46
N TRP A 78 0.56 13.87 35.03
CA TRP A 78 0.36 14.18 33.61
C TRP A 78 1.68 14.47 32.88
N GLU A 79 2.61 15.19 33.51
CA GLU A 79 3.83 15.63 32.83
C GLU A 79 4.81 14.47 32.55
N PRO A 80 5.09 13.55 33.49
CA PRO A 80 5.87 12.35 33.18
C PRO A 80 5.20 11.47 32.11
N GLY A 81 3.88 11.28 32.20
CA GLY A 81 3.12 10.49 31.21
C GLY A 81 3.16 11.10 29.81
N TYR A 82 3.02 12.42 29.72
CA TYR A 82 3.12 13.16 28.46
C TYR A 82 4.52 13.09 27.85
N ARG A 83 5.59 13.24 28.66
CA ARG A 83 6.97 13.12 28.17
C ARG A 83 7.29 11.71 27.66
N ALA A 84 6.80 10.67 28.36
CA ALA A 84 6.92 9.28 27.91
C ALA A 84 6.18 9.04 26.59
N PHE A 85 4.94 9.58 26.46
CA PHE A 85 4.19 9.52 25.21
C PHE A 85 4.93 10.22 24.06
N GLN A 86 5.51 11.40 24.29
CA GLN A 86 6.30 12.11 23.27
C GLN A 86 7.55 11.32 22.84
N ALA A 87 8.25 10.68 23.77
CA ALA A 87 9.41 9.84 23.44
C ALA A 87 8.98 8.69 22.50
N HIS A 88 7.93 7.97 22.87
CA HIS A 88 7.38 6.90 22.05
C HIS A 88 6.89 7.40 20.68
N ALA A 89 6.20 8.55 20.63
CA ALA A 89 5.75 9.14 19.38
C ALA A 89 6.92 9.50 18.45
N ARG A 90 8.04 10.00 18.99
CA ARG A 90 9.24 10.29 18.19
C ARG A 90 9.85 9.02 17.61
N GLU A 91 9.92 7.94 18.38
CA GLU A 91 10.43 6.65 17.89
C GLU A 91 9.60 6.11 16.73
N VAL A 92 8.27 6.14 16.87
CA VAL A 92 7.35 5.71 15.79
C VAL A 92 7.49 6.61 14.56
N LEU A 93 7.59 7.93 14.73
CA LEU A 93 7.77 8.86 13.62
C LEU A 93 9.14 8.71 12.95
N GLN A 94 10.19 8.30 13.67
CA GLN A 94 11.49 7.98 13.07
C GLN A 94 11.47 6.68 12.28
N ALA A 95 10.65 5.71 12.69
CA ALA A 95 10.47 4.44 11.99
C ALA A 95 9.61 4.57 10.72
N ILE A 96 8.81 5.64 10.61
CA ILE A 96 8.00 5.95 9.43
C ILE A 96 8.82 6.89 8.53
N PRO A 97 9.35 6.42 7.40
CA PRO A 97 10.09 7.29 6.49
C PRO A 97 9.15 8.38 5.92
N VAL A 98 9.63 9.62 5.89
CA VAL A 98 8.93 10.70 5.18
C VAL A 98 9.16 10.48 3.68
N GLU A 99 8.17 9.93 2.98
CA GLU A 99 8.16 10.02 1.52
C GLU A 99 7.99 11.50 1.15
N ARG A 100 9.08 12.12 0.68
CA ARG A 100 9.02 13.38 -0.04
C ARG A 100 8.54 13.05 -1.44
N ASP A 101 7.48 13.71 -1.85
CA ASP A 101 6.88 13.62 -3.18
C ASP A 101 7.87 14.23 -4.20
N ASP A 102 8.93 13.48 -4.55
CA ASP A 102 9.84 13.81 -5.64
C ASP A 102 9.14 13.38 -6.93
N ALA A 103 8.33 14.29 -7.47
CA ALA A 103 7.75 14.16 -8.80
C ALA A 103 8.87 13.96 -9.84
N PRO A 104 8.76 13.01 -10.79
CA PRO A 104 9.70 12.92 -11.89
C PRO A 104 9.60 14.18 -12.76
N ALA A 105 10.76 14.76 -13.08
CA ALA A 105 10.96 15.88 -13.99
C ALA A 105 10.68 15.52 -15.46
#